data_AF-B4H6L0-F1
#
_entry.id   AF-B4H6L0-F1
#
_cell.length_a   1.000
_cell.length_b   1.000
_cell.length_c   1.000
_cell.angle_alpha   90.00
_cell.angle_beta   90.00
_cell.angle_gamma   90.00
#
_symmetry.space_group_name_H-M   'P 1'
#
loop_
_entity.id
_entity.type
_entity.pdbx_description
1 polymer ?
#
loop_
_entity_poly.entity_id
_entity_poly.type
_entity_poly.pdbx_seq_one_letter_code
_entity_poly.pdbx_strand_id
1 'polypeptide(L)'
;MPAWSEPYQRLHYEDKYWRIYEPWRPITHMPTLEDGLLLNFNHYGFDVDYPELLGYAALLTTGPHNSLKVLKYLKVYNWIDHKNTSAFFIDFTMFNADANIFTVCTLVVEYTPFGYHLTRASVQSAKLLESLDQMSHVKIIVMLLYLIIVIQFGRSLAVKLWYNHDAIKKAWNKVDVIICTMNLILLALILLREYEVSKLLKLLKESTTRDYLDFQRPTRLYLLINIVMGFLVCITTLRLWKVLQFASVFAVFSKTLYLAWPAVASTALIIIIFLMGLGMAVAIINGNNSEYFQKLVKCIIACLCFAFGFSSEVHPTDMFHGGKSLGIVLYLVLVFIIAVVLMNVFAALIFSYFESAEQDRKDATRHSRINYLQFLRLEFANTLKFCGSGCRLFRKSYHPQGRTVHENIEWELYRRELLRAKTSSLVVTKKPSDEELRFQYRQRIELLLGLSAILTVQVELVERLLLGDKNGELPATSESDDSDVPEMYRKHKD
;
A
#
# COMPACT_ATOMS: atom_id res chain seq x y z
N MET A 1 63.72 30.23 -65.00
CA MET A 1 62.71 31.08 -64.33
C MET A 1 62.15 30.29 -63.16
N PRO A 2 62.16 30.80 -61.92
CA PRO A 2 61.57 30.09 -60.79
C PRO A 2 60.04 30.18 -60.90
N ALA A 3 59.38 29.03 -60.81
CA ALA A 3 57.93 28.94 -60.82
C ALA A 3 57.39 29.55 -59.51
N TRP A 4 56.51 30.54 -59.64
CA TRP A 4 55.75 31.08 -58.52
C TRP A 4 54.82 29.99 -57.99
N SER A 5 54.99 29.58 -56.73
CA SER A 5 53.98 28.81 -56.00
C SER A 5 53.07 29.79 -55.24
N GLU A 6 51.76 29.63 -55.37
CA GLU A 6 50.79 30.42 -54.60
C GLU A 6 51.01 30.22 -53.07
N PRO A 7 50.83 31.27 -52.24
CA PRO A 7 51.17 31.23 -50.81
C PRO A 7 50.18 30.42 -49.95
N TYR A 8 49.24 29.69 -50.55
CA TYR A 8 48.28 28.86 -49.83
C TYR A 8 48.22 27.45 -50.41
N GLN A 9 48.38 26.47 -49.53
CA GLN A 9 48.25 25.05 -49.85
C GLN A 9 46.76 24.68 -49.76
N ARG A 10 46.14 24.28 -50.89
CA ARG A 10 44.83 23.62 -50.85
C ARG A 10 45.03 22.22 -50.30
N LEU A 11 44.69 22.04 -49.03
CA LEU A 11 44.55 20.72 -48.44
C LEU A 11 43.25 20.10 -48.97
N HIS A 12 43.35 18.92 -49.60
CA HIS A 12 42.20 18.11 -49.92
C HIS A 12 41.56 17.66 -48.60
N TYR A 13 40.55 18.38 -48.15
CA TYR A 13 39.67 17.90 -47.10
C TYR A 13 38.86 16.75 -47.69
N GLU A 14 39.06 15.55 -47.14
CA GLU A 14 38.06 14.48 -47.21
C GLU A 14 36.71 15.02 -46.73
N ASP A 15 35.61 14.47 -47.27
CA ASP A 15 34.22 14.74 -46.91
C ASP A 15 33.88 14.30 -45.46
N LYS A 16 34.59 14.84 -44.48
CA LYS A 16 34.32 14.66 -43.05
C LYS A 16 34.32 16.03 -42.38
N TYR A 17 33.13 16.62 -42.27
CA TYR A 17 32.87 17.89 -41.60
C TYR A 17 33.49 17.90 -40.19
N TRP A 18 34.55 18.67 -40.02
CA TRP A 18 35.07 19.08 -38.72
C TRP A 18 34.13 20.15 -38.17
N ARG A 19 33.23 19.76 -37.24
CA ARG A 19 32.41 20.68 -36.44
C ARG A 19 33.34 21.53 -35.54
N ILE A 20 33.84 22.65 -36.06
CA ILE A 20 34.68 23.59 -35.28
C ILE A 20 33.85 24.72 -34.65
N TYR A 21 32.56 24.88 -35.01
CA TYR A 21 31.80 26.11 -34.70
C TYR A 21 30.61 25.99 -33.73
N GLU A 22 30.34 24.83 -33.13
CA GLU A 22 29.23 24.68 -32.16
C GLU A 22 29.72 24.09 -30.82
N PRO A 23 30.35 24.91 -29.95
CA PRO A 23 30.86 24.47 -28.65
C PRO A 23 29.76 24.03 -27.67
N TRP A 24 28.53 24.51 -27.85
CA TRP A 24 27.33 24.05 -27.15
C TRP A 24 26.14 23.99 -28.12
N ARG A 25 25.15 23.16 -27.79
CA ARG A 25 23.96 22.94 -28.60
C ARG A 25 22.72 23.10 -27.73
N PRO A 26 21.65 23.72 -28.25
CA PRO A 26 20.36 23.65 -27.58
C PRO A 26 19.92 22.19 -27.53
N ILE A 27 19.48 21.75 -26.37
CA ILE A 27 18.82 20.44 -26.22
C ILE A 27 17.45 20.60 -26.89
N THR A 28 17.28 19.97 -28.05
CA THR A 28 15.98 19.87 -28.73
C THR A 28 15.50 18.45 -28.66
N HIS A 29 14.56 18.17 -27.76
CA HIS A 29 13.90 16.89 -27.70
C HIS A 29 12.43 17.04 -28.09
N MET A 30 11.96 16.21 -29.01
CA MET A 30 10.55 16.09 -29.35
C MET A 30 9.95 15.10 -28.37
N PRO A 31 9.08 15.51 -27.42
CA PRO A 31 8.50 14.58 -26.47
C PRO A 31 7.68 13.53 -27.22
N THR A 32 8.03 12.25 -27.09
CA THR A 32 7.18 11.17 -27.59
C THR A 32 6.10 10.84 -26.55
N LEU A 33 4.97 10.26 -26.97
CA LEU A 33 3.87 9.94 -26.06
C LEU A 33 4.30 8.95 -24.96
N GLU A 34 5.22 8.04 -25.29
CA GLU A 34 5.85 7.11 -24.34
C GLU A 34 6.60 7.85 -23.24
N ASP A 35 7.21 8.98 -23.58
CA ASP A 35 8.01 9.76 -22.68
C ASP A 35 7.15 10.44 -21.62
N GLY A 36 6.05 11.10 -22.01
CA GLY A 36 5.16 11.78 -21.06
C GLY A 36 4.35 10.84 -20.14
N LEU A 37 4.02 9.63 -20.60
CA LEU A 37 3.16 8.70 -19.84
C LEU A 37 3.94 7.84 -18.83
N LEU A 38 5.16 7.41 -19.19
CA LEU A 38 5.89 6.36 -18.45
C LEU A 38 7.17 6.86 -17.77
N LEU A 39 7.79 7.94 -18.26
CA LEU A 39 9.11 8.36 -17.82
C LEU A 39 9.11 9.86 -17.49
N ASN A 40 9.19 10.21 -16.21
CA ASN A 40 9.36 11.61 -15.84
C ASN A 40 10.78 12.08 -16.24
N PHE A 41 10.90 12.84 -17.32
CA PHE A 41 12.17 13.41 -17.80
C PHE A 41 12.53 14.71 -17.07
N ASN A 42 12.58 14.62 -15.74
CA ASN A 42 13.06 15.69 -14.88
C ASN A 42 14.31 15.23 -14.14
N HIS A 43 15.35 16.07 -14.15
CA HIS A 43 16.43 15.98 -13.20
C HIS A 43 15.91 16.45 -11.84
N TYR A 44 15.93 15.55 -10.87
CA TYR A 44 15.58 15.86 -9.49
C TYR A 44 16.72 16.61 -8.82
N GLY A 45 16.52 17.91 -8.62
CA GLY A 45 17.46 18.74 -7.89
C GLY A 45 17.41 18.55 -6.38
N PHE A 46 18.09 19.42 -5.63
CA PHE A 46 17.97 19.52 -4.18
C PHE A 46 16.66 20.21 -3.81
N ASP A 47 16.40 21.38 -4.42
CA ASP A 47 15.21 22.19 -4.15
C ASP A 47 14.18 22.15 -5.28
N VAL A 48 14.64 22.21 -6.54
CA VAL A 48 13.77 22.34 -7.72
C VAL A 48 13.99 21.16 -8.68
N ASP A 49 12.91 20.72 -9.34
CA ASP A 49 12.99 19.74 -10.42
C ASP A 49 13.21 20.47 -11.75
N TYR A 50 14.24 20.05 -12.50
CA TYR A 50 14.63 20.66 -13.77
C TYR A 50 14.21 19.77 -14.95
N PRO A 51 13.60 20.32 -16.01
CA PRO A 51 13.28 19.53 -17.20
C PRO A 51 14.56 19.14 -17.96
N GLU A 52 14.74 17.86 -18.24
CA GLU A 52 15.94 17.37 -18.96
C GLU A 52 15.93 17.72 -20.45
N LEU A 53 14.74 18.00 -20.98
CA LEU A 53 14.47 18.19 -22.40
C LEU A 53 14.75 19.63 -22.90
N LEU A 54 15.16 20.52 -21.99
CA LEU A 54 15.34 21.95 -22.25
C LEU A 54 16.69 22.41 -21.69
N GLY A 55 17.45 23.17 -22.48
CA GLY A 55 18.69 23.77 -22.02
C GLY A 55 19.77 23.81 -23.09
N TYR A 56 21.02 23.97 -22.65
CA TYR A 56 22.20 23.97 -23.50
C TYR A 56 23.16 22.88 -23.03
N ALA A 57 23.66 22.08 -23.95
CA ALA A 57 24.62 21.01 -23.68
C ALA A 57 25.94 21.25 -24.42
N ALA A 58 27.05 21.03 -23.76
CA ALA A 58 28.39 21.03 -24.35
C ALA A 58 29.01 19.64 -24.21
N LEU A 59 29.35 19.00 -25.33
CA LEU A 59 29.93 17.65 -25.32
C LEU A 59 31.44 17.71 -25.12
N LEU A 60 31.93 16.93 -24.16
CA LEU A 60 33.36 16.72 -23.96
C LEU A 60 33.91 15.70 -24.98
N THR A 61 35.21 15.80 -25.26
CA THR A 61 35.88 14.94 -26.25
C THR A 61 36.54 13.72 -25.62
N THR A 62 36.94 12.74 -26.44
CA THR A 62 37.56 11.47 -26.03
C THR A 62 39.01 11.56 -25.52
N GLY A 63 39.48 12.74 -25.11
CA GLY A 63 40.82 12.89 -24.51
C GLY A 63 40.95 14.12 -23.60
N PRO A 64 41.77 14.03 -22.54
CA PRO A 64 41.85 15.07 -21.51
C PRO A 64 42.31 16.41 -22.06
N HIS A 65 43.28 16.41 -22.98
CA HIS A 65 43.83 17.65 -23.55
C HIS A 65 42.81 18.42 -24.40
N ASN A 66 42.03 17.72 -25.22
CA ASN A 66 41.01 18.33 -26.07
C ASN A 66 39.79 18.77 -25.26
N SER A 67 39.38 17.97 -24.27
CA SER A 67 38.30 18.33 -23.34
C SER A 67 38.66 19.56 -22.51
N LEU A 68 39.93 19.69 -22.10
CA LEU A 68 40.43 20.87 -21.41
C LEU A 68 40.44 22.13 -22.30
N LYS A 69 40.60 22.00 -23.62
CA LYS A 69 40.41 23.13 -24.56
C LYS A 69 38.96 23.58 -24.62
N VAL A 70 38.01 22.64 -24.67
CA VAL A 70 36.57 22.94 -24.63
C VAL A 70 36.20 23.63 -23.32
N LEU A 71 36.64 23.09 -22.17
CA LEU A 71 36.39 23.70 -20.86
C LEU A 71 37.01 25.10 -20.74
N LYS A 72 38.23 25.30 -21.25
CA LYS A 72 38.85 26.64 -21.30
C LYS A 72 38.03 27.61 -22.15
N TYR A 73 37.54 27.15 -23.30
CA TYR A 73 36.67 27.96 -24.15
C TYR A 73 35.39 28.35 -23.39
N LEU A 74 34.65 27.39 -22.82
CA LEU A 74 33.43 27.66 -22.05
C LEU A 74 33.67 28.62 -20.89
N LYS A 75 34.84 28.52 -20.23
CA LYS A 75 35.24 29.43 -19.15
C LYS A 75 35.55 30.84 -19.65
N VAL A 76 36.27 30.99 -20.77
CA VAL A 76 36.61 32.30 -21.36
C VAL A 76 35.34 33.06 -21.77
N TYR A 77 34.33 32.35 -22.25
CA TYR A 77 33.06 32.94 -22.69
C TYR A 77 31.98 33.01 -21.60
N ASN A 78 32.32 32.74 -20.33
CA ASN A 78 31.38 32.74 -19.19
C ASN A 78 30.09 31.95 -19.48
N TRP A 79 30.22 30.74 -20.03
CA TRP A 79 29.07 29.89 -20.37
C TRP A 79 28.20 29.56 -19.15
N ILE A 80 28.80 29.52 -17.97
CA ILE A 80 28.13 29.42 -16.68
C ILE A 80 28.18 30.80 -16.02
N ASP A 81 27.02 31.37 -15.73
CA ASP A 81 26.88 32.67 -15.05
C ASP A 81 26.00 32.51 -13.81
N HIS A 82 26.45 33.06 -12.67
CA HIS A 82 25.74 33.01 -11.40
C HIS A 82 24.35 33.68 -11.43
N LYS A 83 24.10 34.59 -12.39
CA LYS A 83 22.81 35.29 -12.48
C LYS A 83 21.76 34.56 -13.32
N ASN A 84 22.20 33.85 -14.36
CA ASN A 84 21.30 33.28 -15.37
C ASN A 84 21.28 31.75 -15.37
N THR A 85 22.28 31.10 -14.77
CA THR A 85 22.35 29.64 -14.69
C THR A 85 21.73 29.17 -13.38
N SER A 86 20.56 28.51 -13.46
CA SER A 86 19.88 27.97 -12.27
C SER A 86 20.49 26.65 -11.79
N ALA A 87 20.88 25.78 -12.71
CA ALA A 87 21.52 24.50 -12.40
C ALA A 87 22.48 24.09 -13.52
N PHE A 88 23.48 23.31 -13.13
CA PHE A 88 24.48 22.75 -14.02
C PHE A 88 24.59 21.24 -13.78
N PHE A 89 24.55 20.48 -14.86
CA PHE A 89 24.56 19.02 -14.85
C PHE A 89 25.81 18.50 -15.57
N ILE A 90 26.48 17.52 -14.97
CA ILE A 90 27.53 16.75 -15.61
C ILE A 90 27.09 15.29 -15.65
N ASP A 91 26.71 14.84 -16.85
CA ASP A 91 26.31 13.46 -17.11
C ASP A 91 27.41 12.67 -17.79
N PHE A 92 27.72 11.51 -17.24
CA PHE A 92 28.62 10.55 -17.86
C PHE A 92 28.23 9.13 -17.51
N THR A 93 28.57 8.22 -18.40
CA THR A 93 28.26 6.80 -18.28
C THR A 93 29.56 6.02 -18.19
N MET A 94 29.64 5.13 -17.21
CA MET A 94 30.77 4.25 -16.99
C MET A 94 30.32 2.81 -17.23
N PHE A 95 31.16 2.00 -17.86
CA PHE A 95 30.92 0.58 -18.04
C PHE A 95 32.02 -0.21 -17.34
N ASN A 96 31.63 -1.08 -16.41
CA ASN A 96 32.53 -2.04 -15.77
C ASN A 96 32.42 -3.38 -16.51
N ALA A 97 33.50 -3.79 -17.18
CA ALA A 97 33.54 -5.02 -17.97
C ALA A 97 33.51 -6.29 -17.11
N ASP A 98 34.15 -6.28 -15.93
CA ASP A 98 34.23 -7.45 -15.05
C ASP A 98 32.87 -7.81 -14.45
N ALA A 99 32.12 -6.79 -14.03
CA ALA A 99 30.77 -6.96 -13.49
C ALA A 99 29.67 -6.94 -14.58
N ASN A 100 30.00 -6.49 -15.79
CA ASN A 100 29.07 -6.20 -16.88
C ASN A 100 27.92 -5.25 -16.43
N ILE A 101 28.28 -4.14 -15.79
CA ILE A 101 27.33 -3.15 -15.24
C ILE A 101 27.60 -1.78 -15.86
N PHE A 102 26.53 -1.12 -16.32
CA PHE A 102 26.54 0.28 -16.70
C PHE A 102 26.20 1.11 -15.48
N THR A 103 26.97 2.16 -15.22
CA THR A 103 26.71 3.12 -14.16
C THR A 103 26.57 4.50 -14.78
N VAL A 104 25.36 5.04 -14.71
CA VAL A 104 25.03 6.41 -15.13
C VAL A 104 25.24 7.31 -13.93
N CYS A 105 26.12 8.30 -14.08
CA CYS A 105 26.43 9.28 -13.06
C CYS A 105 25.97 10.65 -13.53
N THR A 106 25.19 11.32 -12.68
CA THR A 106 24.74 12.69 -12.87
C THR A 106 25.20 13.51 -11.68
N LEU A 107 26.11 14.46 -11.91
CA LEU A 107 26.52 15.43 -10.91
C LEU A 107 25.74 16.72 -11.13
N VAL A 108 25.12 17.22 -10.07
CA VAL A 108 24.25 18.40 -10.09
C VAL A 108 24.88 19.49 -9.22
N VAL A 109 24.95 20.69 -9.78
CA VAL A 109 25.30 21.92 -9.05
C VAL A 109 24.19 22.93 -9.27
N GLU A 110 23.45 23.25 -8.22
CA GLU A 110 22.35 24.20 -8.20
C GLU A 110 22.81 25.55 -7.66
N TYR A 111 22.47 26.61 -8.38
CA TYR A 111 22.68 27.99 -7.98
C TYR A 111 21.40 28.51 -7.36
N THR A 112 21.42 28.71 -6.05
CA THR A 112 20.27 29.31 -5.35
C THR A 112 20.27 30.83 -5.57
N PRO A 113 19.09 31.48 -5.60
CA PRO A 113 19.00 32.94 -5.66
C PRO A 113 19.62 33.63 -4.45
N PHE A 114 19.90 32.88 -3.37
CA PHE A 114 20.55 33.35 -2.15
C PHE A 114 22.09 33.33 -2.22
N GLY A 115 22.68 32.87 -3.34
CA GLY A 115 24.12 32.84 -3.55
C GLY A 115 24.83 31.58 -3.01
N TYR A 116 24.09 30.61 -2.47
CA TYR A 116 24.63 29.30 -2.09
C TYR A 116 24.63 28.33 -3.28
N HIS A 117 25.63 27.45 -3.31
CA HIS A 117 25.75 26.38 -4.28
C HIS A 117 25.39 25.05 -3.62
N LEU A 118 24.35 24.39 -4.11
CA LEU A 118 23.92 23.09 -3.62
C LEU A 118 24.44 22.03 -4.58
N THR A 119 25.11 21.01 -4.05
CA THR A 119 25.70 19.94 -4.87
C THR A 119 25.05 18.61 -4.55
N ARG A 120 24.70 17.84 -5.58
CA ARG A 120 24.14 16.50 -5.43
C ARG A 120 24.75 15.57 -6.46
N ALA A 121 25.02 14.32 -6.05
CA ALA A 121 25.43 13.27 -6.97
C ALA A 121 24.33 12.19 -7.03
N SER A 122 23.94 11.82 -8.25
CA SER A 122 23.05 10.69 -8.52
C SER A 122 23.84 9.63 -9.26
N VAL A 123 23.92 8.43 -8.68
CA VAL A 123 24.65 7.29 -9.27
C VAL A 123 23.65 6.15 -9.40
N GLN A 124 23.40 5.72 -10.63
CA GLN A 124 22.47 4.65 -10.94
C GLN A 124 23.17 3.56 -11.74
N SER A 125 23.14 2.34 -11.24
CA SER A 125 23.76 1.19 -11.90
C SER A 125 22.69 0.24 -12.46
N ALA A 126 22.87 -0.19 -13.70
CA ALA A 126 21.98 -1.10 -14.40
C ALA A 126 22.76 -2.11 -15.24
N LYS A 127 22.32 -3.37 -15.20
CA LYS A 127 22.87 -4.45 -16.03
C LYS A 127 22.17 -4.45 -17.40
N LEU A 128 22.65 -3.66 -18.34
CA LEU A 128 21.99 -3.46 -19.64
C LEU A 128 22.30 -4.54 -20.68
N LEU A 129 23.52 -5.10 -20.70
CA LEU A 129 23.85 -6.23 -21.56
C LEU A 129 23.58 -7.54 -20.83
N GLU A 130 22.47 -8.19 -21.15
CA GLU A 130 22.22 -9.55 -20.72
C GLU A 130 21.76 -10.39 -21.91
N SER A 131 22.72 -11.06 -22.56
CA SER A 131 22.39 -11.99 -23.64
C SER A 131 21.89 -13.31 -23.06
N LEU A 132 20.88 -13.91 -23.71
CA LEU A 132 20.35 -15.23 -23.33
C LEU A 132 21.43 -16.31 -23.27
N ASP A 133 22.46 -16.20 -24.12
CA ASP A 133 23.59 -17.13 -24.19
C ASP A 133 24.52 -17.04 -22.96
N GLN A 134 24.59 -15.87 -22.32
CA GLN A 134 25.37 -15.65 -21.10
C GLN A 134 24.59 -16.01 -19.82
N MET A 135 23.31 -16.38 -19.96
CA MET A 135 22.46 -16.73 -18.83
C MET A 135 22.71 -18.18 -18.39
N SER A 136 22.84 -18.40 -17.08
CA SER A 136 22.85 -19.76 -16.53
C SER A 136 21.57 -20.52 -16.93
N HIS A 137 21.72 -21.78 -17.33
CA HIS A 137 20.60 -22.66 -17.67
C HIS A 137 19.52 -22.72 -16.58
N VAL A 138 19.91 -22.63 -15.30
CA VAL A 138 18.97 -22.60 -14.17
C VAL A 138 18.05 -21.38 -14.25
N LYS A 139 18.60 -20.19 -14.56
CA LYS A 139 17.81 -18.96 -14.67
C LYS A 139 16.82 -19.05 -15.84
N ILE A 140 17.23 -19.64 -16.96
CA ILE A 140 16.36 -19.86 -18.13
C ILE A 140 15.20 -20.80 -17.78
N ILE A 141 15.49 -21.93 -17.11
CA ILE A 141 14.46 -22.90 -16.68
C ILE A 141 13.46 -22.24 -15.73
N VAL A 142 13.95 -21.48 -14.73
CA VAL A 142 13.09 -20.77 -13.78
C VAL A 142 12.22 -19.72 -14.47
N MET A 143 12.78 -18.97 -15.43
CA MET A 143 12.03 -17.99 -16.21
C MET A 143 10.92 -18.64 -17.05
N LEU A 144 11.21 -19.78 -17.69
CA LEU A 144 10.24 -20.54 -18.48
C LEU A 144 9.13 -21.09 -17.59
N LEU A 145 9.48 -21.66 -16.44
CA LEU A 145 8.51 -22.15 -15.45
C LEU A 145 7.63 -21.02 -14.93
N TYR A 146 8.21 -19.86 -14.63
CA TYR A 146 7.47 -18.67 -14.21
C TYR A 146 6.47 -18.23 -15.28
N LEU A 147 6.88 -18.16 -16.55
CA LEU A 147 6.00 -17.80 -17.67
C LEU A 147 4.81 -18.77 -17.78
N ILE A 148 5.05 -20.08 -17.66
CA ILE A 148 3.98 -21.09 -17.67
C ILE A 148 3.00 -20.85 -16.52
N ILE A 149 3.50 -20.59 -15.31
CA ILE A 149 2.64 -20.32 -14.14
C ILE A 149 1.79 -19.06 -14.37
N VAL A 150 2.37 -17.97 -14.88
CA VAL A 150 1.65 -16.72 -15.14
C VAL A 150 0.57 -16.93 -16.20
N ILE A 151 0.85 -17.65 -17.29
CA ILE A 151 -0.13 -17.95 -18.34
C ILE A 151 -1.28 -18.80 -17.79
N GLN A 152 -0.97 -19.87 -17.03
CA GLN A 152 -2.00 -20.73 -16.45
C GLN A 152 -2.84 -19.99 -15.41
N PHE A 153 -2.22 -19.14 -14.60
CA PHE A 153 -2.89 -18.29 -13.63
C PHE A 153 -3.83 -17.29 -14.32
N GLY A 154 -3.34 -16.60 -15.35
CA GLY A 154 -4.13 -15.66 -16.16
C GLY A 154 -5.31 -16.34 -16.85
N ARG A 155 -5.10 -17.53 -17.44
CA ARG A 155 -6.19 -18.33 -18.05
C ARG A 155 -7.25 -18.71 -17.03
N SER A 156 -6.87 -19.20 -15.87
CA SER A 156 -7.81 -19.59 -14.81
C SER A 156 -8.66 -18.40 -14.35
N LEU A 157 -8.04 -17.23 -14.19
CA LEU A 157 -8.72 -16.00 -13.83
C LEU A 157 -9.66 -15.50 -14.94
N ALA A 158 -9.21 -15.53 -16.19
CA ALA A 158 -10.01 -15.12 -17.35
C ALA A 158 -11.27 -15.98 -17.50
N VAL A 159 -11.16 -17.31 -17.40
CA VAL A 159 -12.31 -18.22 -17.46
C VAL A 159 -13.28 -17.97 -16.30
N LYS A 160 -12.75 -17.79 -15.08
CA LYS A 160 -13.56 -17.49 -13.90
C LYS A 160 -14.34 -16.19 -14.06
N LEU A 161 -13.69 -15.18 -14.64
CA LEU A 161 -14.29 -13.87 -14.84
C LEU A 161 -15.31 -13.86 -15.98
N TRP A 162 -15.04 -14.61 -17.05
CA TRP A 162 -15.94 -14.77 -18.18
C TRP A 162 -17.27 -15.42 -17.78
N TYR A 163 -17.22 -16.43 -16.90
CA TYR A 163 -18.44 -17.12 -16.47
C TYR A 163 -19.21 -16.34 -15.39
N ASN A 164 -18.51 -15.61 -14.52
CA ASN A 164 -19.10 -14.86 -13.41
C ASN A 164 -18.49 -13.47 -13.29
N HIS A 165 -19.06 -12.47 -13.97
CA HIS A 165 -18.60 -11.08 -13.88
C HIS A 165 -18.69 -10.51 -12.45
N ASP A 166 -19.69 -10.94 -11.67
CA ASP A 166 -19.84 -10.57 -10.26
C ASP A 166 -18.71 -11.09 -9.36
N ALA A 167 -17.90 -12.04 -9.85
CA ALA A 167 -16.75 -12.53 -9.11
C ALA A 167 -15.73 -11.42 -8.81
N ILE A 168 -15.65 -10.34 -9.59
CA ILE A 168 -14.73 -9.21 -9.30
C ILE A 168 -15.06 -8.53 -7.96
N LYS A 169 -16.32 -8.58 -7.52
CA LYS A 169 -16.73 -7.92 -6.26
C LYS A 169 -16.01 -8.52 -5.04
N LYS A 170 -15.56 -9.78 -5.11
CA LYS A 170 -14.81 -10.44 -4.03
C LYS A 170 -13.40 -9.85 -3.92
N ALA A 171 -13.01 -9.40 -2.73
CA ALA A 171 -11.73 -8.72 -2.46
C ALA A 171 -10.50 -9.47 -3.01
N TRP A 172 -10.40 -10.78 -2.77
CA TRP A 172 -9.28 -11.59 -3.26
C TRP A 172 -9.23 -11.74 -4.78
N ASN A 173 -10.38 -11.69 -5.47
CA ASN A 173 -10.38 -11.72 -6.92
C ASN A 173 -9.86 -10.39 -7.50
N LYS A 174 -10.06 -9.25 -6.80
CA LYS A 174 -9.43 -7.97 -7.17
C LYS A 174 -7.90 -8.07 -7.06
N VAL A 175 -7.40 -8.66 -5.98
CA VAL A 175 -5.95 -8.91 -5.82
C VAL A 175 -5.42 -9.81 -6.94
N ASP A 176 -6.14 -10.88 -7.29
CA ASP A 176 -5.75 -11.77 -8.39
C ASP A 176 -5.70 -11.02 -9.75
N VAL A 177 -6.64 -10.08 -10.01
CA VAL A 177 -6.64 -9.20 -11.21
C VAL A 177 -5.46 -8.24 -11.18
N ILE A 178 -5.14 -7.62 -10.03
CA ILE A 178 -4.00 -6.71 -9.87
C ILE A 178 -2.68 -7.44 -10.17
N ILE A 179 -2.53 -8.68 -9.69
CA ILE A 179 -1.34 -9.50 -10.00
C ILE A 179 -1.23 -9.76 -11.50
N CYS A 180 -2.33 -10.11 -12.17
CA CYS A 180 -2.32 -10.38 -13.61
C CYS A 180 -1.98 -9.12 -14.42
N THR A 181 -2.56 -7.97 -14.07
CA THR A 181 -2.28 -6.70 -14.74
C THR A 181 -0.85 -6.23 -14.51
N MET A 182 -0.32 -6.34 -13.29
CA MET A 182 1.08 -6.03 -13.00
C MET A 182 2.06 -6.92 -13.75
N ASN A 183 1.76 -8.22 -13.94
CA ASN A 183 2.57 -9.09 -14.78
C ASN A 183 2.60 -8.63 -16.26
N LEU A 184 1.45 -8.18 -16.78
CA LEU A 184 1.36 -7.67 -18.15
C LEU A 184 2.14 -6.36 -18.32
N ILE A 185 2.02 -5.45 -17.34
CA ILE A 185 2.81 -4.21 -17.30
C ILE A 185 4.30 -4.52 -17.22
N LEU A 186 4.71 -5.45 -16.35
CA LEU A 186 6.10 -5.88 -16.22
C LEU A 186 6.65 -6.42 -17.54
N LEU A 187 5.90 -7.27 -18.23
CA LEU A 187 6.29 -7.80 -19.55
C LEU A 187 6.45 -6.66 -20.58
N ALA A 188 5.50 -5.73 -20.64
CA ALA A 188 5.57 -4.58 -21.54
C ALA A 188 6.79 -3.70 -21.27
N LEU A 189 7.10 -3.42 -20.00
CA LEU A 189 8.27 -2.64 -19.60
C LEU A 189 9.58 -3.34 -19.95
N ILE A 190 9.67 -4.66 -19.77
CA ILE A 190 10.85 -5.45 -20.16
C ILE A 190 11.06 -5.36 -21.68
N LEU A 191 10.00 -5.54 -22.47
CA LEU A 191 10.10 -5.43 -23.94
C LEU A 191 10.51 -4.03 -24.39
N LEU A 192 9.94 -2.98 -23.78
CA LEU A 192 10.30 -1.59 -24.06
C LEU A 192 11.78 -1.32 -23.73
N ARG A 193 12.25 -1.80 -22.58
CA ARG A 193 13.66 -1.69 -22.20
C ARG A 193 14.58 -2.40 -23.20
N GLU A 194 14.28 -3.63 -23.59
CA GLU A 194 15.11 -4.38 -24.54
C GLU A 194 15.15 -3.70 -25.91
N TYR A 195 14.04 -3.10 -26.34
CA TYR A 195 13.98 -2.31 -27.56
C TYR A 195 14.91 -1.08 -27.48
N GLU A 196 14.83 -0.30 -26.40
CA GLU A 196 15.68 0.89 -26.19
C GLU A 196 17.17 0.53 -26.08
N VAL A 197 17.51 -0.51 -25.32
CA VAL A 197 18.89 -0.99 -25.21
C VAL A 197 19.41 -1.45 -26.58
N SER A 198 18.63 -2.23 -27.32
CA SER A 198 19.03 -2.70 -28.65
C SER A 198 19.25 -1.56 -29.64
N LYS A 199 18.41 -0.53 -29.60
CA LYS A 199 18.54 0.68 -30.41
C LYS A 199 19.82 1.44 -30.07
N LEU A 200 20.09 1.67 -28.79
CA LEU A 200 21.29 2.37 -28.33
C LEU A 200 22.58 1.59 -28.63
N LEU A 201 22.57 0.26 -28.50
CA LEU A 201 23.73 -0.56 -28.84
C LEU A 201 24.04 -0.58 -30.34
N LYS A 202 23.03 -0.51 -31.21
CA LYS A 202 23.23 -0.32 -32.65
C LYS A 202 23.88 1.03 -32.95
N LEU A 203 23.36 2.10 -32.32
CA LEU A 203 23.95 3.44 -32.44
C LEU A 203 25.38 3.48 -31.89
N LEU A 204 25.68 2.78 -30.80
CA LEU A 204 27.05 2.67 -30.26
C LEU A 204 28.01 1.98 -31.23
N LYS A 205 27.52 0.99 -32.00
CA LYS A 205 28.33 0.30 -33.00
C LYS A 205 28.57 1.16 -34.25
N GLU A 206 27.60 1.99 -34.61
CA GLU A 206 27.65 2.84 -35.81
C GLU A 206 28.29 4.21 -35.56
N SER A 207 28.25 4.72 -34.33
CA SER A 207 28.75 6.05 -34.01
C SER A 207 30.28 6.13 -34.02
N THR A 208 30.78 7.25 -34.54
CA THR A 208 32.19 7.62 -34.39
C THR A 208 32.38 8.27 -33.01
N THR A 209 33.60 8.20 -32.46
CA THR A 209 34.12 8.61 -31.13
C THR A 209 33.74 9.99 -30.53
N ARG A 210 32.69 10.69 -30.99
CA ARG A 210 32.31 12.05 -30.57
C ARG A 210 30.86 12.24 -30.15
N ASP A 211 29.99 11.22 -30.26
CA ASP A 211 28.58 11.35 -29.85
C ASP A 211 28.36 10.76 -28.45
N TYR A 212 27.74 11.53 -27.55
CA TYR A 212 27.26 11.03 -26.26
C TYR A 212 25.97 10.26 -26.48
N LEU A 213 25.95 9.01 -26.04
CA LEU A 213 24.75 8.18 -26.04
C LEU A 213 24.14 8.21 -24.64
N ASP A 214 22.89 8.64 -24.59
CA ASP A 214 22.16 8.73 -23.34
C ASP A 214 21.65 7.35 -22.91
N PHE A 215 22.27 6.78 -21.87
CA PHE A 215 21.85 5.53 -21.23
C PHE A 215 20.93 5.78 -20.01
N GLN A 216 20.53 7.01 -19.73
CA GLN A 216 19.68 7.34 -18.59
C GLN A 216 18.25 6.78 -18.78
N ARG A 217 17.71 6.79 -20.01
CA ARG A 217 16.40 6.20 -20.34
C ARG A 217 16.32 4.69 -20.05
N PRO A 218 17.18 3.81 -20.60
CA PRO A 218 17.15 2.38 -20.29
C PRO A 218 17.47 2.09 -18.82
N THR A 219 18.27 2.92 -18.15
CA THR A 219 18.57 2.80 -16.72
C THR A 219 17.34 3.12 -15.85
N ARG A 220 16.56 4.14 -16.20
CA ARG A 220 15.30 4.45 -15.52
C ARG A 220 14.25 3.36 -15.72
N LEU A 221 14.13 2.82 -16.93
CA LEU A 221 13.26 1.66 -17.19
C LEU A 221 13.69 0.45 -16.36
N TYR A 222 14.99 0.20 -16.22
CA TYR A 222 15.50 -0.87 -15.36
C TYR A 222 15.11 -0.67 -13.88
N LEU A 223 15.24 0.55 -13.34
CA LEU A 223 14.82 0.87 -11.98
C LEU A 223 13.30 0.70 -11.81
N LEU A 224 12.50 1.17 -12.77
CA LEU A 224 11.05 1.04 -12.76
C LEU A 224 10.62 -0.44 -12.78
N ILE A 225 11.26 -1.28 -13.62
CA ILE A 225 11.05 -2.73 -13.65
C ILE A 225 11.32 -3.35 -12.28
N ASN A 226 12.40 -2.97 -11.61
CA ASN A 226 12.72 -3.48 -10.27
C ASN A 226 11.68 -3.06 -9.24
N ILE A 227 11.18 -1.81 -9.29
CA ILE A 227 10.12 -1.33 -8.41
C ILE A 227 8.82 -2.11 -8.64
N VAL A 228 8.39 -2.25 -9.90
CA VAL A 228 7.18 -3.02 -10.27
C VAL A 228 7.31 -4.49 -9.86
N MET A 229 8.50 -5.08 -10.07
CA MET A 229 8.80 -6.45 -9.62
C MET A 229 8.70 -6.57 -8.09
N GLY A 230 9.23 -5.61 -7.34
CA GLY A 230 9.11 -5.57 -5.87
C GLY A 230 7.66 -5.52 -5.40
N PHE A 231 6.84 -4.65 -6.01
CA PHE A 231 5.40 -4.61 -5.75
C PHE A 231 4.71 -5.92 -6.12
N LEU A 232 5.07 -6.52 -7.25
CA LEU A 232 4.51 -7.79 -7.68
C LEU A 232 4.82 -8.91 -6.68
N VAL A 233 6.06 -8.99 -6.18
CA VAL A 233 6.46 -9.92 -5.12
C VAL A 233 5.65 -9.64 -3.85
N CYS A 234 5.54 -8.39 -3.43
CA CYS A 234 4.76 -8.01 -2.24
C CYS A 234 3.28 -8.42 -2.35
N ILE A 235 2.62 -8.16 -3.47
CA ILE A 235 1.21 -8.51 -3.66
C ILE A 235 1.02 -10.03 -3.77
N THR A 236 1.96 -10.73 -4.42
CA THR A 236 1.91 -12.20 -4.52
C THR A 236 2.20 -12.88 -3.17
N THR A 237 3.03 -12.31 -2.31
CA THR A 237 3.18 -12.79 -0.93
C THR A 237 1.94 -12.48 -0.09
N LEU A 238 1.33 -11.29 -0.21
CA LEU A 238 0.04 -10.98 0.43
C LEU A 238 -1.06 -11.95 -0.01
N ARG A 239 -1.06 -12.42 -1.26
CA ARG A 239 -1.99 -13.44 -1.74
C ARG A 239 -1.89 -14.76 -0.96
N LEU A 240 -0.75 -15.09 -0.35
CA LEU A 240 -0.61 -16.27 0.51
C LEU A 240 -1.56 -16.20 1.72
N TRP A 241 -1.95 -15.01 2.16
CA TRP A 241 -2.93 -14.83 3.24
C TRP A 241 -4.27 -15.53 2.93
N LYS A 242 -4.70 -15.54 1.66
CA LYS A 242 -5.90 -16.27 1.20
C LYS A 242 -5.79 -17.78 1.48
N VAL A 243 -4.59 -18.35 1.39
CA VAL A 243 -4.33 -19.76 1.70
C VAL A 243 -4.22 -19.96 3.21
N LEU A 244 -3.64 -19.01 3.95
CA LEU A 244 -3.55 -19.08 5.40
C LEU A 244 -4.93 -19.06 6.08
N GLN A 245 -5.95 -18.44 5.46
CA GLN A 245 -7.33 -18.41 5.96
C GLN A 245 -7.98 -19.80 6.11
N PHE A 246 -7.41 -20.87 5.56
CA PHE A 246 -7.88 -22.23 5.87
C PHE A 246 -7.62 -22.63 7.33
N ALA A 247 -6.57 -22.09 7.95
CA ALA A 247 -6.35 -22.24 9.38
C ALA A 247 -7.27 -21.29 10.15
N SER A 248 -7.93 -21.82 11.18
CA SER A 248 -8.96 -21.12 11.96
C SER A 248 -8.46 -19.81 12.56
N VAL A 249 -7.21 -19.80 13.02
CA VAL A 249 -6.55 -18.62 13.60
C VAL A 249 -6.54 -17.44 12.61
N PHE A 250 -6.08 -17.66 11.38
CA PHE A 250 -6.01 -16.61 10.35
C PHE A 250 -7.39 -16.21 9.82
N ALA A 251 -8.37 -17.12 9.85
CA ALA A 251 -9.76 -16.78 9.52
C ALA A 251 -10.36 -15.80 10.54
N VAL A 252 -10.09 -16.00 11.84
CA VAL A 252 -10.49 -15.03 12.88
C VAL A 252 -9.83 -13.70 12.63
N PHE A 253 -8.50 -13.67 12.48
CA PHE A 253 -7.77 -12.42 12.20
C PHE A 253 -8.30 -11.66 10.98
N SER A 254 -8.70 -12.38 9.92
CA SER A 254 -9.29 -11.74 8.75
C SER A 254 -10.67 -11.15 9.03
N LYS A 255 -11.48 -11.85 9.83
CA LYS A 255 -12.80 -11.38 10.25
C LYS A 255 -12.70 -10.19 11.20
N THR A 256 -11.77 -10.22 12.16
CA THR A 256 -11.53 -9.11 13.10
C THR A 256 -11.14 -7.86 12.35
N LEU A 257 -10.18 -7.96 11.43
CA LEU A 257 -9.75 -6.82 10.62
C LEU A 257 -10.88 -6.27 9.74
N TYR A 258 -11.70 -7.15 9.16
CA TYR A 258 -12.86 -6.73 8.35
C TYR A 258 -13.91 -5.96 9.18
N LEU A 259 -14.23 -6.46 10.38
CA LEU A 259 -15.17 -5.80 11.30
C LEU A 259 -14.61 -4.50 11.87
N ALA A 260 -13.31 -4.49 12.20
CA ALA A 260 -12.63 -3.34 12.77
C ALA A 260 -12.33 -2.25 11.72
N TRP A 261 -12.35 -2.56 10.42
CA TRP A 261 -11.89 -1.66 9.37
C TRP A 261 -12.49 -0.25 9.43
N PRO A 262 -13.82 -0.05 9.61
CA PRO A 262 -14.39 1.29 9.69
C PRO A 262 -13.86 2.09 10.90
N ALA A 263 -13.73 1.43 12.06
CA ALA A 263 -13.23 2.06 13.27
C ALA A 263 -11.71 2.32 13.21
N VAL A 264 -10.96 1.41 12.60
CA VAL A 264 -9.52 1.59 12.35
C VAL A 264 -9.28 2.72 11.36
N ALA A 265 -10.08 2.82 10.30
CA ALA A 265 -9.96 3.89 9.31
C ALA A 265 -10.31 5.26 9.92
N SER A 266 -11.35 5.35 10.74
CA SER A 266 -11.70 6.62 11.40
C SER A 266 -10.66 7.04 12.43
N THR A 267 -10.13 6.12 13.22
CA THR A 267 -9.02 6.43 14.14
C THR A 267 -7.74 6.79 13.42
N ALA A 268 -7.37 6.10 12.33
CA ALA A 268 -6.24 6.46 11.50
C ALA A 268 -6.36 7.88 10.91
N LEU A 269 -7.56 8.31 10.53
CA LEU A 269 -7.79 9.67 10.07
C LEU A 269 -7.50 10.70 11.18
N ILE A 270 -7.97 10.46 12.41
CA ILE A 270 -7.69 11.33 13.57
C ILE A 270 -6.18 11.40 13.83
N ILE A 271 -5.49 10.27 13.74
CA ILE A 271 -4.03 10.17 13.87
C ILE A 271 -3.33 11.06 12.85
N ILE A 272 -3.71 10.94 11.58
CA ILE A 272 -3.09 11.69 10.49
C ILE A 272 -3.31 13.19 10.67
N ILE A 273 -4.52 13.62 11.05
CA ILE A 273 -4.84 15.03 11.31
C ILE A 273 -3.96 15.57 12.45
N PHE A 274 -3.83 14.81 13.55
CA PHE A 274 -2.98 15.20 14.67
C PHE A 274 -1.51 15.28 14.27
N LEU A 275 -0.99 14.27 13.58
CA LEU A 275 0.39 14.24 13.08
C LEU A 275 0.67 15.40 12.12
N MET A 276 -0.31 15.76 11.28
CA MET A 276 -0.19 16.91 10.38
C MET A 276 -0.12 18.23 11.16
N GLY A 277 -0.99 18.40 12.16
CA GLY A 277 -0.97 19.57 13.05
C GLY A 277 0.37 19.71 13.79
N LEU A 278 0.86 18.61 14.37
CA LEU A 278 2.14 18.58 15.08
C LEU A 278 3.33 18.78 14.13
N GLY A 279 3.28 18.15 12.95
CA GLY A 279 4.28 18.33 11.90
C GLY A 279 4.37 19.78 11.42
N MET A 280 3.23 20.47 11.26
CA MET A 280 3.22 21.90 10.94
C MET A 280 3.84 22.73 12.06
N ALA A 281 3.50 22.46 13.33
CA ALA A 281 4.07 23.18 14.46
C ALA A 281 5.60 23.03 14.53
N VAL A 282 6.11 21.80 14.43
CA VAL A 282 7.56 21.53 14.46
C VAL A 282 8.26 22.14 13.24
N ALA A 283 7.66 22.08 12.05
CA ALA A 283 8.21 22.70 10.84
C ALA A 283 8.30 24.22 10.95
N ILE A 284 7.27 24.89 11.47
CA ILE A 284 7.28 26.36 11.66
C ILE A 284 8.39 26.78 12.64
N ILE A 285 8.57 26.01 13.70
CA ILE A 285 9.45 26.36 14.82
C ILE A 285 10.92 26.03 14.51
N ASN A 286 11.18 24.87 13.91
CA ASN A 286 12.54 24.34 13.73
C ASN A 286 12.96 24.24 12.25
N GLY A 287 12.05 24.41 11.29
CA GLY A 287 12.31 24.16 9.87
C GLY A 287 13.37 25.06 9.24
N ASN A 288 13.58 26.27 9.77
CA ASN A 288 14.63 27.16 9.27
C ASN A 288 16.05 26.72 9.69
N ASN A 289 16.18 25.92 10.74
CA ASN A 289 17.47 25.58 11.35
C ASN A 289 17.90 24.12 11.14
N SER A 290 17.00 23.26 10.69
CA SER A 290 17.28 21.83 10.51
C SER A 290 16.67 21.29 9.22
N GLU A 291 17.48 20.57 8.43
CA GLU A 291 17.08 19.98 7.15
C GLU A 291 15.92 18.96 7.30
N TYR A 292 15.85 18.28 8.46
CA TYR A 292 14.82 17.28 8.75
C TYR A 292 13.43 17.89 8.95
N PHE A 293 13.35 19.19 9.28
CA PHE A 293 12.09 19.88 9.57
C PHE A 293 11.66 20.87 8.48
N GLN A 294 12.40 20.97 7.37
CA GLN A 294 12.09 21.90 6.26
C GLN A 294 10.80 21.54 5.52
N LYS A 295 10.61 20.26 5.19
CA LYS A 295 9.44 19.75 4.44
C LYS A 295 8.46 19.09 5.41
N LEU A 296 7.16 19.38 5.26
CA LEU A 296 6.12 18.84 6.14
C LEU A 296 6.16 17.30 6.25
N VAL A 297 6.34 16.61 5.12
CA VAL A 297 6.44 15.13 5.10
C VAL A 297 7.68 14.64 5.84
N LYS A 298 8.85 15.27 5.62
CA LYS A 298 10.08 14.95 6.37
C LYS A 298 9.88 15.18 7.88
N CYS A 299 9.19 16.26 8.24
CA CYS A 299 8.87 16.57 9.63
C CYS A 299 7.97 15.52 10.28
N ILE A 300 6.91 15.06 9.59
CA ILE A 300 6.02 14.02 10.11
C ILE A 300 6.79 12.70 10.31
N ILE A 301 7.67 12.35 9.36
CA ILE A 301 8.53 11.16 9.46
C ILE A 301 9.46 11.29 10.68
N ALA A 302 10.12 12.45 10.85
CA ALA A 302 10.99 12.71 12.00
C ALA A 302 10.24 12.63 13.33
N CYS A 303 9.03 13.20 13.42
CA CYS A 303 8.15 13.09 14.59
C CYS A 303 7.80 11.63 14.92
N LEU A 304 7.47 10.81 13.92
CA LEU A 304 7.20 9.39 14.11
C LEU A 304 8.45 8.64 14.57
N CYS A 305 9.61 8.89 13.96
CA CYS A 305 10.88 8.31 14.38
C CYS A 305 11.18 8.61 15.86
N PHE A 306 11.02 9.86 16.28
CA PHE A 306 11.18 10.24 17.69
C PHE A 306 10.18 9.55 18.62
N ALA A 307 8.91 9.44 18.22
CA ALA A 307 7.90 8.77 19.03
C ALA A 307 8.21 7.28 19.26
N PHE A 308 8.82 6.62 18.28
CA PHE A 308 9.27 5.22 18.37
C PHE A 308 10.69 5.06 18.94
N GLY A 309 11.38 6.17 19.25
CA GLY A 309 12.75 6.14 19.78
C GLY A 309 13.85 5.86 18.75
N PHE A 310 13.55 5.94 17.45
CA PHE A 310 14.55 5.84 16.40
C PHE A 310 15.37 7.14 16.33
N SER A 311 16.65 7.08 16.72
CA SER A 311 17.55 8.23 16.82
C SER A 311 18.85 8.08 16.02
N SER A 312 18.87 7.20 15.01
CA SER A 312 20.10 6.91 14.25
C SER A 312 20.56 8.06 13.35
N GLU A 313 19.62 8.85 12.81
CA GLU A 313 19.93 9.97 11.90
C GLU A 313 19.35 11.31 12.37
N VAL A 314 18.27 11.30 13.16
CA VAL A 314 17.63 12.52 13.67
C VAL A 314 17.88 12.60 15.16
N HIS A 315 18.49 13.70 15.61
CA HIS A 315 18.81 13.90 17.02
C HIS A 315 17.71 14.70 17.71
N PRO A 316 17.33 14.36 18.96
CA PRO A 316 16.36 15.15 19.72
C PRO A 316 16.74 16.63 19.80
N THR A 317 18.05 16.94 19.82
CA THR A 317 18.62 18.30 19.78
C THR A 317 18.04 19.16 18.66
N ASP A 318 17.69 18.56 17.52
CA ASP A 318 17.19 19.27 16.35
C ASP A 318 15.82 19.92 16.58
N MET A 319 15.07 19.45 17.59
CA MET A 319 13.76 20.00 17.93
C MET A 319 13.80 21.17 18.93
N PHE A 320 14.99 21.51 19.45
CA PHE A 320 15.17 22.56 20.46
C PHE A 320 15.64 23.91 19.89
N HIS A 321 15.73 24.05 18.57
CA HIS A 321 16.20 25.29 17.92
C HIS A 321 15.25 26.48 18.18
N GLY A 322 13.94 26.24 18.25
CA GLY A 322 12.95 27.26 18.63
C GLY A 322 12.92 27.61 20.13
N GLY A 323 13.82 27.05 20.93
CA GLY A 323 13.94 27.29 22.36
C GLY A 323 13.76 26.02 23.20
N LYS A 324 14.60 25.89 24.23
CA LYS A 324 14.66 24.67 25.06
C LYS A 324 13.33 24.31 25.71
N SER A 325 12.63 25.28 26.30
CA SER A 325 11.33 25.03 26.96
C SER A 325 10.29 24.50 25.99
N LEU A 326 10.21 25.12 24.80
CA LEU A 326 9.21 24.77 23.82
C LEU A 326 9.52 23.44 23.13
N GLY A 327 10.79 23.14 22.85
CA GLY A 327 11.22 21.83 22.39
C GLY A 327 10.91 20.72 23.40
N ILE A 328 11.08 20.96 24.72
CA ILE A 328 10.72 19.98 25.77
C ILE A 328 9.21 19.72 25.75
N VAL A 329 8.39 20.78 25.68
CA VAL A 329 6.92 20.65 25.64
C VAL A 329 6.48 19.87 24.40
N LEU A 330 6.99 20.21 23.21
CA LEU A 330 6.69 19.49 21.97
C LEU A 330 7.10 18.02 22.05
N TYR A 331 8.26 17.73 22.62
CA TYR A 331 8.74 16.36 22.81
C TYR A 331 7.84 15.55 23.75
N LEU A 332 7.47 16.15 24.89
CA LEU A 332 6.58 15.50 25.85
C LEU A 332 5.20 15.24 25.24
N VAL A 333 4.63 16.21 24.52
CA VAL A 333 3.34 16.04 23.83
C VAL A 333 3.45 14.96 22.75
N LEU A 334 4.53 14.95 21.97
CA LEU A 334 4.78 13.94 20.93
C LEU A 334 4.82 12.53 21.52
N VAL A 335 5.67 12.30 22.53
CA VAL A 335 5.84 10.98 23.16
C VAL A 335 4.57 10.56 23.88
N PHE A 336 3.94 11.44 24.65
CA PHE A 336 2.72 11.12 25.38
C PHE A 336 1.57 10.78 24.42
N ILE A 337 1.31 11.62 23.42
CA ILE A 337 0.18 11.39 22.52
C ILE A 337 0.44 10.18 21.61
N ILE A 338 1.59 10.09 20.94
CA ILE A 338 1.81 9.02 19.97
C ILE A 338 2.11 7.68 20.67
N ALA A 339 3.06 7.65 21.61
CA ALA A 339 3.49 6.38 22.20
C ALA A 339 2.50 5.86 23.25
N VAL A 340 1.86 6.74 24.04
CA VAL A 340 0.96 6.32 25.13
C VAL A 340 -0.49 6.32 24.67
N VAL A 341 -1.03 7.45 24.20
CA VAL A 341 -2.48 7.51 23.90
C VAL A 341 -2.79 6.71 22.63
N LEU A 342 -2.06 6.98 21.55
CA LEU A 342 -2.42 6.51 20.23
C LEU A 342 -2.24 5.00 20.06
N MET A 343 -1.10 4.47 20.48
CA MET A 343 -0.82 3.03 20.43
C MET A 343 -1.78 2.25 21.32
N ASN A 344 -2.11 2.76 22.51
CA ASN A 344 -3.03 2.09 23.42
C ASN A 344 -4.47 2.12 22.91
N VAL A 345 -4.93 3.25 22.34
CA VAL A 345 -6.27 3.34 21.72
C VAL A 345 -6.36 2.39 20.53
N PHE A 346 -5.35 2.37 19.67
CA PHE A 346 -5.31 1.46 18.53
C PHE A 346 -5.34 -0.01 18.98
N ALA A 347 -4.50 -0.38 19.95
CA ALA A 347 -4.45 -1.74 20.50
C ALA A 347 -5.76 -2.15 21.16
N ALA A 348 -6.36 -1.28 21.98
CA ALA A 348 -7.64 -1.54 22.65
C ALA A 348 -8.78 -1.75 21.66
N LEU A 349 -8.82 -0.96 20.58
CA LEU A 349 -9.81 -1.14 19.50
C LEU A 349 -9.63 -2.47 18.78
N ILE A 350 -8.41 -2.82 18.38
CA ILE A 350 -8.17 -4.11 17.73
C ILE A 350 -8.52 -5.27 18.68
N PHE A 351 -8.22 -5.14 19.96
CA PHE A 351 -8.52 -6.15 20.96
C PHE A 351 -10.03 -6.36 21.16
N SER A 352 -10.84 -5.29 21.21
CA SER A 352 -12.30 -5.41 21.37
C SER A 352 -12.97 -6.09 20.17
N TYR A 353 -12.53 -5.76 18.95
CA TYR A 353 -12.98 -6.46 17.74
C TYR A 353 -12.45 -7.89 17.65
N PHE A 354 -11.25 -8.14 18.20
CA PHE A 354 -10.70 -9.49 18.32
C PHE A 354 -11.56 -10.39 19.22
N GLU A 355 -11.91 -9.90 20.40
CA GLU A 355 -12.79 -10.59 21.34
C GLU A 355 -14.17 -10.88 20.72
N SER A 356 -14.74 -9.89 20.02
CA SER A 356 -16.02 -10.04 19.31
C SER A 356 -15.98 -11.13 18.25
N ALA A 357 -14.95 -11.17 17.40
CA ALA A 357 -14.87 -12.20 16.35
C ALA A 357 -14.51 -13.58 16.90
N GLU A 358 -13.77 -13.64 18.01
CA GLU A 358 -13.45 -14.88 18.71
C GLU A 358 -14.69 -15.48 19.37
N GLN A 359 -15.58 -14.64 19.91
CA GLN A 359 -16.88 -15.07 20.43
C GLN A 359 -17.76 -15.62 19.31
N ASP A 360 -17.89 -14.91 18.18
CA ASP A 360 -18.57 -15.42 16.99
C ASP A 360 -17.96 -16.74 16.49
N ARG A 361 -16.62 -16.90 16.59
CA ARG A 361 -15.97 -18.16 16.26
C ARG A 361 -16.44 -19.26 17.19
N LYS A 362 -16.42 -19.05 18.51
CA LYS A 362 -16.85 -20.04 19.50
C LYS A 362 -18.26 -20.55 19.18
N ASP A 363 -19.18 -19.64 18.86
CA ASP A 363 -20.55 -19.97 18.43
C ASP A 363 -20.58 -20.77 17.11
N ALA A 364 -19.73 -20.41 16.15
CA ALA A 364 -19.60 -21.12 14.88
C ALA A 364 -18.85 -22.47 14.97
N THR A 365 -18.02 -22.71 15.99
CA THR A 365 -17.25 -23.97 16.16
C THR A 365 -18.13 -25.20 16.36
N ARG A 366 -19.45 -25.02 16.53
CA ARG A 366 -20.43 -26.10 16.40
C ARG A 366 -20.43 -26.73 14.99
N HIS A 367 -19.81 -26.11 13.98
CA HIS A 367 -19.75 -26.58 12.59
C HIS A 367 -18.35 -27.12 12.24
N SER A 368 -18.26 -28.38 11.82
CA SER A 368 -17.01 -29.01 11.42
C SER A 368 -16.45 -28.38 10.13
N ARG A 369 -15.28 -27.72 10.21
CA ARG A 369 -14.53 -27.22 9.04
C ARG A 369 -13.47 -28.25 8.59
N ILE A 370 -13.20 -28.28 7.29
CA ILE A 370 -12.23 -29.18 6.66
C ILE A 370 -10.83 -28.54 6.69
N ASN A 371 -9.79 -29.32 6.99
CA ASN A 371 -8.40 -28.83 6.99
C ASN A 371 -7.87 -28.62 5.55
N TYR A 372 -6.94 -27.68 5.34
CA TYR A 372 -6.38 -27.37 4.01
C TYR A 372 -5.80 -28.59 3.29
N LEU A 373 -5.07 -29.46 4.01
CA LEU A 373 -4.54 -30.71 3.43
C LEU A 373 -5.64 -31.68 3.00
N GLN A 374 -6.77 -31.68 3.72
CA GLN A 374 -7.92 -32.51 3.36
C GLN A 374 -8.67 -31.92 2.14
N PHE A 375 -8.71 -30.59 2.02
CA PHE A 375 -9.20 -29.89 0.83
C PHE A 375 -8.31 -30.18 -0.39
N LEU A 376 -6.99 -30.00 -0.29
CA LEU A 376 -6.03 -30.32 -1.34
C LEU A 376 -6.14 -31.78 -1.77
N ARG A 377 -6.25 -32.71 -0.81
CA ARG A 377 -6.46 -34.13 -1.11
C ARG A 377 -7.74 -34.36 -1.91
N LEU A 378 -8.81 -33.61 -1.65
CA LEU A 378 -10.09 -33.76 -2.36
C LEU A 378 -10.04 -33.17 -3.78
N GLU A 379 -9.41 -31.99 -3.92
CA GLU A 379 -9.31 -31.26 -5.18
C GLU A 379 -8.33 -31.93 -6.17
N PHE A 380 -7.16 -32.33 -5.68
CA PHE A 380 -6.13 -32.99 -6.48
C PHE A 380 -6.23 -34.52 -6.45
N ALA A 381 -7.32 -35.10 -5.94
CA ALA A 381 -7.51 -36.55 -5.87
C ALA A 381 -7.33 -37.25 -7.24
N ASN A 382 -7.75 -36.59 -8.33
CA ASN A 382 -7.68 -37.15 -9.68
C ASN A 382 -6.30 -36.99 -10.33
N THR A 383 -5.54 -35.93 -10.00
CA THR A 383 -4.17 -35.74 -10.50
C THR A 383 -3.16 -36.57 -9.69
N LEU A 384 -3.38 -36.75 -8.39
CA LEU A 384 -2.56 -37.65 -7.55
C LEU A 384 -2.69 -39.11 -7.99
N LYS A 385 -3.86 -39.52 -8.49
CA LYS A 385 -4.07 -40.86 -9.09
C LYS A 385 -3.22 -41.09 -10.34
N PHE A 386 -2.94 -40.04 -11.11
CA PHE A 386 -2.09 -40.13 -12.30
C PHE A 386 -0.61 -40.31 -11.95
N CYS A 387 -0.14 -39.74 -10.84
CA CYS A 387 1.25 -39.85 -10.38
C CYS A 387 1.48 -41.02 -9.39
N GLY A 388 0.42 -41.63 -8.85
CA GLY A 388 0.51 -42.64 -7.79
C GLY A 388 -0.30 -43.91 -8.07
N SER A 389 0.12 -44.70 -9.06
CA SER A 389 -0.43 -46.04 -9.32
C SER A 389 -0.02 -47.11 -8.28
N GLY A 390 0.61 -46.73 -7.15
CA GLY A 390 1.14 -47.67 -6.15
C GLY A 390 0.71 -47.51 -4.68
N CYS A 391 0.03 -46.42 -4.28
CA CYS A 391 -0.26 -46.18 -2.84
C CYS A 391 -1.71 -46.49 -2.45
N ARG A 392 -1.93 -47.61 -1.73
CA ARG A 392 -3.25 -48.09 -1.25
C ARG A 392 -3.91 -47.21 -0.16
N LEU A 393 -3.24 -46.15 0.31
CA LEU A 393 -3.72 -45.25 1.37
C LEU A 393 -4.76 -44.20 0.92
N PHE A 394 -5.05 -44.08 -0.38
CA PHE A 394 -5.87 -42.99 -0.94
C PHE A 394 -7.22 -43.44 -1.56
N ARG A 395 -7.81 -44.53 -1.05
CA ARG A 395 -8.94 -45.23 -1.71
C ARG A 395 -10.37 -44.76 -1.35
N LYS A 396 -10.57 -43.49 -0.94
CA LYS A 396 -11.93 -42.91 -0.86
C LYS A 396 -12.18 -42.04 -2.09
N SER A 397 -13.07 -42.51 -2.96
CA SER A 397 -13.46 -41.83 -4.19
C SER A 397 -14.43 -40.69 -3.88
N TYR A 398 -14.08 -39.46 -4.28
CA TYR A 398 -15.01 -38.33 -4.29
C TYR A 398 -15.63 -38.23 -5.69
N HIS A 399 -16.96 -38.25 -5.77
CA HIS A 399 -17.68 -38.09 -7.03
C HIS A 399 -18.20 -36.66 -7.16
N PRO A 400 -17.64 -35.84 -8.07
CA PRO A 400 -18.11 -34.48 -8.31
C PRO A 400 -19.48 -34.53 -9.01
N GLN A 401 -20.54 -34.14 -8.31
CA GLN A 401 -21.90 -34.04 -8.84
C GLN A 401 -22.10 -32.77 -9.70
N GLY A 402 -21.22 -32.54 -10.69
CA GLY A 402 -21.30 -31.39 -11.61
C GLY A 402 -21.06 -30.01 -10.97
N ARG A 403 -20.59 -29.97 -9.72
CA ARG A 403 -20.28 -28.75 -8.94
C ARG A 403 -18.83 -28.77 -8.48
N THR A 404 -18.28 -27.59 -8.18
CA THR A 404 -16.93 -27.48 -7.60
C THR A 404 -16.88 -28.11 -6.21
N VAL A 405 -15.68 -28.51 -5.75
CA VAL A 405 -15.47 -29.06 -4.40
C VAL A 405 -15.97 -28.07 -3.34
N HIS A 406 -15.68 -26.78 -3.52
CA HIS A 406 -16.16 -25.72 -2.63
C HIS A 406 -17.69 -25.70 -2.53
N GLU A 407 -18.40 -25.67 -3.67
CA GLU A 407 -19.86 -25.65 -3.70
C GLU A 407 -20.49 -26.90 -3.09
N ASN A 408 -19.88 -28.07 -3.26
CA ASN A 408 -20.37 -29.30 -2.62
C ASN A 408 -20.19 -29.27 -1.10
N ILE A 409 -19.07 -28.75 -0.61
CA ILE A 409 -18.85 -28.57 0.83
C ILE A 409 -19.86 -27.57 1.40
N GLU A 410 -20.06 -26.44 0.72
CA GLU A 410 -21.02 -25.41 1.11
C GLU A 410 -22.46 -25.95 1.14
N TRP A 411 -22.84 -26.73 0.13
CA TRP A 411 -24.13 -27.41 0.09
C TRP A 411 -24.30 -28.45 1.20
N GLU A 412 -23.26 -29.21 1.52
CA GLU A 412 -23.30 -30.20 2.60
C GLU A 412 -23.40 -29.53 3.98
N LEU A 413 -22.71 -28.40 4.19
CA LEU A 413 -22.80 -27.57 5.39
C LEU A 413 -24.21 -26.98 5.54
N TYR A 414 -24.75 -26.38 4.48
CA TYR A 414 -26.12 -25.85 4.44
C TYR A 414 -27.17 -26.93 4.71
N ARG A 415 -26.99 -28.13 4.15
CA ARG A 415 -27.86 -29.28 4.43
C ARG A 415 -27.83 -29.68 5.91
N ARG A 416 -26.64 -29.69 6.53
CA ARG A 416 -26.50 -29.97 7.98
C ARG A 416 -27.14 -28.86 8.83
N GLU A 417 -27.09 -27.61 8.39
CA GLU A 417 -27.79 -26.49 9.04
C GLU A 417 -29.29 -26.65 8.99
N LEU A 418 -29.86 -26.97 7.82
CA LEU A 418 -31.29 -27.27 7.69
C LEU A 418 -31.71 -28.44 8.59
N LEU A 419 -30.91 -29.51 8.64
CA LEU A 419 -31.16 -30.63 9.54
C LEU A 419 -31.10 -30.22 11.00
N ARG A 420 -30.12 -29.40 11.42
CA ARG A 420 -30.04 -28.87 12.78
C ARG A 420 -31.19 -27.93 13.11
N ALA A 421 -31.59 -27.04 12.20
CA ALA A 421 -32.72 -26.15 12.38
C ALA A 421 -34.02 -26.94 12.55
N LYS A 422 -34.18 -28.02 11.77
CA LYS A 422 -35.29 -28.96 11.89
C LYS A 422 -35.23 -29.77 13.20
N THR A 423 -34.03 -30.11 13.67
CA THR A 423 -33.82 -30.82 14.94
C THR A 423 -34.00 -29.87 16.14
N SER A 424 -33.66 -28.59 16.02
CA SER A 424 -33.88 -27.57 17.05
C SER A 424 -35.35 -27.16 17.14
N SER A 425 -36.10 -27.18 16.03
CA SER A 425 -37.57 -27.08 16.06
C SER A 425 -38.25 -28.37 16.55
N LEU A 426 -37.52 -29.50 16.56
CA LEU A 426 -37.92 -30.80 17.12
C LEU A 426 -37.35 -31.05 18.51
N VAL A 427 -36.80 -30.02 19.18
CA VAL A 427 -36.67 -30.08 20.64
C VAL A 427 -38.09 -30.10 21.16
N VAL A 428 -38.57 -31.33 21.44
CA VAL A 428 -39.74 -31.56 22.26
C VAL A 428 -39.47 -30.81 23.55
N THR A 429 -40.03 -29.60 23.66
CA THR A 429 -40.23 -28.96 24.95
C THR A 429 -41.03 -29.97 25.75
N LYS A 430 -40.36 -30.65 26.68
CA LYS A 430 -41.04 -31.44 27.71
C LYS A 430 -42.08 -30.48 28.28
N LYS A 431 -43.37 -30.82 28.10
CA LYS A 431 -44.47 -30.00 28.61
C LYS A 431 -44.11 -29.70 30.08
N PRO A 432 -43.94 -28.42 30.48
CA PRO A 432 -43.52 -28.10 31.84
C PRO A 432 -44.50 -28.74 32.82
N SER A 433 -44.00 -29.22 33.95
CA SER A 433 -44.86 -29.78 35.01
C SER A 433 -45.91 -28.74 35.39
N ASP A 434 -47.14 -29.16 35.73
CA ASP A 434 -48.21 -28.23 36.14
C ASP A 434 -47.77 -27.35 37.33
N GLU A 435 -46.82 -27.80 38.15
CA GLU A 435 -46.18 -26.99 39.20
C GLU A 435 -45.28 -25.86 38.66
N GLU A 436 -44.47 -26.12 37.64
CA GLU A 436 -43.60 -25.10 37.02
C GLU A 436 -44.42 -24.07 36.26
N LEU A 437 -45.53 -24.49 35.64
CA LEU A 437 -46.48 -23.59 35.00
C LEU A 437 -47.12 -22.65 36.05
N ARG A 438 -47.56 -23.20 37.20
CA ARG A 438 -48.11 -22.42 38.32
C ARG A 438 -47.08 -21.45 38.91
N PHE A 439 -45.82 -21.86 39.03
CA PHE A 439 -44.75 -21.00 39.50
C PHE A 439 -44.51 -19.82 38.54
N GLN A 440 -44.46 -20.07 37.23
CA GLN A 440 -44.32 -19.01 36.23
C GLN A 440 -45.54 -18.07 36.18
N TYR A 441 -46.75 -18.60 36.37
CA TYR A 441 -47.95 -17.75 36.48
C TYR A 441 -47.91 -16.84 37.70
N ARG A 442 -47.49 -17.33 38.87
CA ARG A 442 -47.31 -16.49 40.07
C ARG A 442 -46.28 -15.40 39.84
N GLN A 443 -45.13 -15.75 39.25
CA GLN A 443 -44.06 -14.78 39.00
C GLN A 443 -44.51 -13.67 38.02
N ARG A 444 -45.34 -14.01 37.01
CA ARG A 444 -45.95 -13.02 36.11
C ARG A 444 -46.97 -12.14 36.82
N ILE A 445 -47.77 -12.69 37.72
CA ILE A 445 -48.75 -11.93 38.50
C ILE A 445 -48.02 -10.95 39.43
N GLU A 446 -46.96 -11.39 40.12
CA GLU A 446 -46.14 -10.52 40.97
C GLU A 446 -45.48 -9.38 40.17
N LEU A 447 -44.96 -9.67 38.98
CA LEU A 447 -44.41 -8.67 38.07
C LEU A 447 -45.47 -7.68 37.57
N LEU A 448 -46.68 -8.16 37.25
CA LEU A 448 -47.79 -7.30 36.81
C LEU A 448 -48.31 -6.41 37.95
N LEU A 449 -48.38 -6.94 39.18
CA LEU A 449 -48.72 -6.17 40.37
C LEU A 449 -47.65 -5.12 40.67
N GLY A 450 -46.37 -5.48 40.55
CA GLY A 450 -45.25 -4.53 40.66
C GLY A 450 -45.30 -3.43 39.62
N LEU A 451 -45.54 -3.77 38.35
CA LEU A 451 -45.73 -2.81 37.26
C LEU A 451 -46.95 -1.90 37.49
N SER A 452 -48.06 -2.47 37.96
CA SER A 452 -49.27 -1.71 38.31
C SER A 452 -49.00 -0.71 39.43
N ALA A 453 -48.27 -1.10 40.47
CA ALA A 453 -47.87 -0.22 41.57
C ALA A 453 -46.96 0.92 41.09
N ILE A 454 -45.98 0.60 40.23
CA ILE A 454 -45.09 1.62 39.64
C ILE A 454 -45.89 2.59 38.78
N LEU A 455 -46.83 2.08 37.96
CA LEU A 455 -47.68 2.90 37.10
C LEU A 455 -48.60 3.82 37.92
N THR A 456 -49.17 3.33 39.02
CA THR A 456 -50.00 4.18 39.90
C THR A 456 -49.18 5.30 40.53
N VAL A 457 -47.98 5.00 41.03
CA VAL A 457 -47.06 6.03 41.55
C VAL A 457 -46.66 7.02 40.47
N GLN A 458 -46.43 6.57 39.23
CA GLN A 458 -46.12 7.47 38.11
C GLN A 458 -47.30 8.35 37.72
N VAL A 459 -48.53 7.81 37.71
CA VAL A 459 -49.75 8.59 37.46
C VAL A 459 -49.94 9.62 38.57
N GLU A 460 -49.75 9.25 39.84
CA GLU A 460 -49.84 10.18 40.97
C GLU A 460 -48.78 11.28 40.90
N LEU A 461 -47.54 10.96 40.53
CA LEU A 461 -46.48 11.94 40.31
C LEU A 461 -46.82 12.90 39.16
N VAL A 462 -47.36 12.38 38.06
CA VAL A 462 -47.80 13.20 36.92
C VAL A 462 -48.97 14.09 37.31
N GLU A 463 -49.91 13.59 38.10
CA GLU A 463 -51.06 14.34 38.59
C GLU A 463 -50.63 15.47 39.51
N ARG A 464 -49.69 15.22 40.44
CA ARG A 464 -49.09 16.27 41.29
C ARG A 464 -48.28 17.29 40.48
N LEU A 465 -47.61 16.88 39.40
CA LEU A 465 -46.87 17.79 38.51
C LEU A 465 -47.79 18.66 37.64
N LEU A 466 -48.95 18.14 37.23
CA LEU A 466 -49.88 18.84 36.34
C LEU A 466 -50.92 19.68 37.10
N LEU A 467 -51.35 19.23 38.28
CA LEU A 467 -52.49 19.79 39.03
C LEU A 467 -52.13 20.26 40.45
N GLY A 468 -50.93 19.97 40.95
CA GLY A 468 -50.50 20.38 42.30
C GLY A 468 -50.09 21.86 42.38
N ASP A 469 -50.35 22.50 43.52
CA ASP A 469 -49.86 23.85 43.82
C ASP A 469 -48.31 23.86 43.97
N LYS A 470 -47.67 25.02 44.19
CA LYS A 470 -46.20 25.18 44.27
C LYS A 470 -45.48 24.25 45.27
N ASN A 471 -46.22 23.62 46.19
CA ASN A 471 -45.72 22.64 47.16
C ASN A 471 -46.04 21.17 46.80
N GLY A 472 -46.71 20.90 45.66
CA GLY A 472 -47.05 19.56 45.18
C GLY A 472 -48.28 18.90 45.83
N GLU A 473 -49.16 19.69 46.47
CA GLU A 473 -50.40 19.22 47.11
C GLU A 473 -51.58 19.33 46.12
N LEU A 474 -52.38 18.27 46.05
CA LEU A 474 -53.60 18.19 45.23
C LEU A 474 -54.82 18.70 46.04
N PRO A 475 -55.83 19.33 45.41
CA PRO A 475 -57.07 19.70 46.08
C PRO A 475 -57.81 18.46 46.58
N ALA A 476 -58.34 18.51 47.81
CA ALA A 476 -59.06 17.40 48.42
C ALA A 476 -60.27 16.97 47.56
N THR A 477 -60.19 15.80 46.95
CA THR A 477 -61.30 15.16 46.26
C THR A 477 -62.24 14.55 47.29
N SER A 478 -63.54 14.82 47.12
CA SER A 478 -64.64 14.25 47.89
C SER A 478 -64.62 12.72 47.85
N GLU A 479 -64.83 12.11 49.02
CA GLU A 479 -64.98 10.67 49.25
C GLU A 479 -65.75 9.99 48.10
N SER A 480 -65.03 9.24 47.27
CA SER A 480 -65.63 8.36 46.25
C SER A 480 -65.82 6.98 46.85
N ASP A 481 -67.08 6.53 46.84
CA ASP A 481 -67.59 5.28 47.37
C ASP A 481 -66.73 4.03 47.11
N ASP A 482 -66.54 3.24 48.15
CA ASP A 482 -65.78 1.99 48.23
C ASP A 482 -66.53 0.79 47.59
N SER A 483 -67.36 1.06 46.56
CA SER A 483 -68.28 0.09 45.94
C SER A 483 -67.72 -0.64 44.72
N ASP A 484 -66.61 -0.18 44.14
CA ASP A 484 -66.09 -0.70 42.87
C ASP A 484 -64.94 -1.72 43.02
N VAL A 485 -64.62 -2.14 44.24
CA VAL A 485 -63.61 -3.18 44.50
C VAL A 485 -64.28 -4.57 44.48
N PRO A 486 -63.91 -5.48 43.55
CA PRO A 486 -64.44 -6.83 43.51
C PRO A 486 -64.19 -7.57 44.84
N GLU A 487 -65.21 -8.29 45.35
CA GLU A 487 -65.23 -8.94 46.68
C GLU A 487 -63.95 -9.73 47.03
N MET A 488 -63.26 -10.30 46.05
CA MET A 488 -62.02 -11.08 46.26
C MET A 488 -60.84 -10.28 46.84
N TYR A 489 -60.89 -8.93 46.85
CA TYR A 489 -59.80 -8.09 47.35
C TYR A 489 -60.12 -7.33 48.64
N ARG A 490 -61.32 -7.51 49.23
CA ARG A 490 -61.61 -6.94 50.56
C ARG A 490 -60.78 -7.67 51.61
N LYS A 491 -59.80 -6.98 52.20
CA LYS A 491 -59.10 -7.44 53.40
C LYS A 491 -60.13 -7.60 54.53
N HIS A 492 -60.38 -8.83 54.95
CA HIS A 492 -60.99 -9.07 56.25
C HIS A 492 -60.03 -8.57 57.32
N LYS A 493 -60.51 -7.63 58.14
CA LYS A 493 -59.86 -7.21 59.37
C LYS A 493 -60.25 -8.23 60.45
N ASP A 494 -59.26 -8.97 60.92
CA ASP A 494 -59.24 -9.53 62.28
C ASP A 494 -58.36 -8.64 63.16
#